data_AF-A0A7R9AEW0-F1
#
_entry.id   AF-A0A7R9AEW0-F1
#
_cell.length_a   1.000
_cell.length_b   1.000
_cell.length_c   1.000
_cell.angle_alpha   90.00
_cell.angle_beta   90.00
_cell.angle_gamma   90.00
#
_symmetry.space_group_name_H-M   'P 1'
#
loop_
_entity.id
_entity.type
_entity.pdbx_description
1 polymer ?
#
loop_
_entity_poly.entity_id
_entity_poly.type
_entity_poly.pdbx_seq_one_letter_code
_entity_poly.pdbx_strand_id
1 'polypeptide(L)'
;SSFDASNWESTKAEVEVQLARPRTRDLAEVEGARPHTAARCRGDLSRRVSLECQGQPGCKAVEVAVIFKDNWGDQELIGLTEIQVLNAAGVPIPLKASCVRPPPRVKDPTLQRLVNGHTMTQDPKHMWCQSLGGRELGVTFNLGRPETVTGFRIWNYNTSLDDSYRGVKRIQVKLDGQEVSPPRGFLVRKAPGHCHFDFAQEISLSPRNRPGYSGEDEEETTGMPSGFIYQFNLLSTWGDPYYVGLNGIEFYDRAGTRIPLDADHVAAYPSSVNELENAANDVRTPDKLVDGVNDTTDGRNMWLAPVLPHLINKVYVVFDYPVTVSMIKIWNYAKTPSRGVKEFSVLVDDLLVYTGVLEKVRLTLGSRNGVPHHTVLFSPDDMLLVQEATNLVGKGVVGEEVKMTNDHRLVRSPGQRPVVDQTLRPHTSQPARTTFFRRRKT
;
A
#
# COMPACT_ATOMS: atom_id res chain seq x y z
N SER A 1 56.36 -17.85 1.60
CA SER A 1 55.55 -18.13 2.80
C SER A 1 54.19 -18.58 2.36
N SER A 2 53.99 -19.88 2.40
CA SER A 2 52.81 -20.64 1.95
C SER A 2 51.60 -20.37 2.85
N PHE A 3 50.44 -20.11 2.24
CA PHE A 3 49.15 -20.29 2.90
C PHE A 3 48.63 -21.67 2.48
N ASP A 4 48.48 -22.54 3.48
CA ASP A 4 47.91 -23.87 3.32
C ASP A 4 46.64 -23.98 4.15
N ALA A 5 45.67 -24.68 3.59
CA ALA A 5 44.33 -24.89 4.14
C ALA A 5 44.33 -26.04 5.15
N SER A 6 43.63 -25.89 6.29
CA SER A 6 42.95 -26.98 7.02
C SER A 6 42.46 -26.49 8.39
N ASN A 7 41.15 -26.54 8.61
CA ASN A 7 40.50 -27.33 9.66
C ASN A 7 39.06 -26.86 9.88
N TRP A 8 38.16 -27.55 9.19
CA TRP A 8 36.75 -27.64 9.50
C TRP A 8 36.55 -29.03 10.09
N GLU A 9 36.26 -29.14 11.40
CA GLU A 9 35.50 -30.27 11.94
C GLU A 9 34.95 -29.99 13.35
N SER A 10 33.62 -30.09 13.42
CA SER A 10 32.83 -30.73 14.48
C SER A 10 32.70 -30.08 15.87
N THR A 11 31.48 -29.61 16.19
CA THR A 11 30.67 -30.28 17.22
C THR A 11 29.17 -29.95 17.05
N LYS A 12 28.37 -31.00 16.77
CA LYS A 12 26.91 -31.01 16.87
C LYS A 12 26.52 -31.33 18.31
N ALA A 13 25.49 -30.66 18.83
CA ALA A 13 24.68 -31.13 19.95
C ALA A 13 23.21 -31.01 19.55
N GLU A 14 22.54 -32.16 19.48
CA GLU A 14 21.12 -32.33 19.20
C GLU A 14 20.30 -32.08 20.48
N VAL A 15 19.18 -31.37 20.36
CA VAL A 15 18.08 -31.41 21.34
C VAL A 15 16.80 -31.71 20.58
N GLU A 16 16.28 -32.90 20.83
CA GLU A 16 15.08 -33.49 20.28
C GLU A 16 13.87 -33.00 21.09
N VAL A 17 12.90 -32.33 20.45
CA VAL A 17 11.59 -32.05 21.07
C VAL A 17 10.48 -32.62 20.18
N GLN A 18 9.76 -33.57 20.76
CA GLN A 18 8.68 -34.33 20.15
C GLN A 18 7.46 -33.44 19.84
N LEU A 19 7.06 -33.42 18.57
CA LEU A 19 5.79 -32.84 18.10
C LEU A 19 4.71 -33.93 18.09
N ALA A 20 3.80 -33.88 19.07
CA ALA A 20 2.59 -34.70 19.10
C ALA A 20 1.48 -34.07 18.25
N ARG A 21 0.97 -34.82 17.28
CA ARG A 21 -0.19 -34.49 16.43
C ARG A 21 -1.51 -34.69 17.20
N PRO A 22 -2.51 -33.80 17.09
CA PRO A 22 -3.85 -34.11 17.56
C PRO A 22 -4.57 -35.04 16.58
N ARG A 23 -5.27 -36.03 17.16
CA ARG A 23 -6.03 -37.09 16.47
C ARG A 23 -7.41 -36.59 16.06
N THR A 24 -7.76 -36.84 14.82
CA THR A 24 -9.11 -36.90 14.25
C THR A 24 -9.97 -37.92 15.02
N ARG A 25 -11.23 -37.58 15.30
CA ARG A 25 -12.23 -38.53 15.82
C ARG A 25 -13.53 -38.42 15.04
N ASP A 26 -14.09 -39.59 14.79
CA ASP A 26 -15.11 -39.95 13.83
C ASP A 26 -16.54 -39.46 14.11
N LEU A 27 -17.28 -39.48 13.00
CA LEU A 27 -18.73 -39.38 12.83
C LEU A 27 -19.51 -40.43 13.63
N ALA A 28 -20.64 -40.01 14.19
CA ALA A 28 -21.81 -40.86 14.41
C ALA A 28 -23.09 -40.01 14.32
N GLU A 29 -23.96 -40.39 13.38
CA GLU A 29 -25.33 -39.92 13.19
C GLU A 29 -26.23 -40.36 14.35
N VAL A 30 -27.23 -39.55 14.74
CA VAL A 30 -28.65 -39.95 14.87
C VAL A 30 -29.56 -38.71 14.73
N GLU A 31 -30.50 -38.88 13.81
CA GLU A 31 -31.76 -38.22 13.44
C GLU A 31 -32.51 -37.32 14.45
N GLY A 32 -33.22 -36.32 13.90
CA GLY A 32 -34.57 -35.98 14.38
C GLY A 32 -35.00 -34.51 14.31
N ALA A 33 -35.96 -34.23 13.42
CA ALA A 33 -36.93 -33.12 13.44
C ALA A 33 -36.55 -31.73 12.88
N ARG A 34 -37.13 -31.41 11.71
CA ARG A 34 -37.55 -30.04 11.33
C ARG A 34 -38.84 -29.68 12.08
N PRO A 35 -39.15 -28.39 12.34
CA PRO A 35 -40.03 -27.67 11.40
C PRO A 35 -39.80 -26.15 11.23
N HIS A 36 -40.15 -25.69 10.03
CA HIS A 36 -40.98 -24.53 9.66
C HIS A 36 -40.76 -23.10 10.21
N THR A 37 -40.47 -22.21 9.25
CA THR A 37 -41.20 -20.98 8.89
C THR A 37 -41.26 -19.79 9.88
N ALA A 38 -40.81 -18.66 9.32
CA ALA A 38 -41.01 -17.27 9.71
C ALA A 38 -42.20 -16.94 10.63
N ALA A 39 -41.90 -16.20 11.70
CA ALA A 39 -42.87 -15.36 12.40
C ALA A 39 -42.24 -14.00 12.73
N ARG A 40 -42.91 -12.94 12.27
CA ARG A 40 -42.73 -11.55 12.71
C ARG A 40 -42.95 -11.47 14.22
N CYS A 41 -42.02 -10.84 14.94
CA CYS A 41 -42.31 -10.19 16.22
C CYS A 41 -41.92 -8.71 16.15
N ARG A 42 -42.94 -7.86 16.24
CA ARG A 42 -42.84 -6.43 16.50
C ARG A 42 -42.67 -6.22 18.00
N GLY A 43 -41.81 -5.25 18.36
CA GLY A 43 -41.82 -4.53 19.63
C GLY A 43 -41.11 -5.22 20.79
N ASP A 44 -40.03 -4.65 21.30
CA ASP A 44 -40.19 -3.60 22.31
C ASP A 44 -38.94 -2.73 22.44
N LEU A 45 -39.18 -1.48 22.79
CA LEU A 45 -38.24 -0.37 22.84
C LEU A 45 -37.20 -0.54 23.95
N SER A 46 -35.93 -0.54 23.57
CA SER A 46 -34.82 -0.12 24.42
C SER A 46 -34.17 1.09 23.75
N ARG A 47 -34.19 2.21 24.46
CA ARG A 47 -33.84 3.57 24.05
C ARG A 47 -32.48 3.63 23.33
N ARG A 48 -32.51 3.63 22.00
CA ARG A 48 -31.46 4.28 21.20
C ARG A 48 -31.67 5.78 21.31
N VAL A 49 -30.86 6.43 22.15
CA VAL A 49 -30.59 7.86 21.96
C VAL A 49 -29.70 7.93 20.71
N SER A 50 -30.35 7.96 19.55
CA SER A 50 -29.73 8.41 18.31
C SER A 50 -29.48 9.90 18.49
N LEU A 51 -28.32 10.27 19.01
CA LEU A 51 -27.79 11.61 18.81
C LEU A 51 -27.32 11.68 17.37
N GLU A 52 -28.29 11.92 16.48
CA GLU A 52 -28.00 12.58 15.23
C GLU A 52 -27.43 13.95 15.59
N CYS A 53 -26.10 14.07 15.58
CA CYS A 53 -25.42 15.35 15.54
C CYS A 53 -25.66 15.95 14.15
N GLN A 54 -26.87 16.45 13.93
CA GLN A 54 -27.20 17.30 12.80
C GLN A 54 -26.45 18.63 12.97
N GLY A 55 -25.38 18.82 12.20
CA GLY A 55 -24.93 20.16 11.80
C GLY A 55 -24.03 20.98 12.74
N GLN A 56 -23.01 20.39 13.39
CA GLN A 56 -21.89 21.19 13.90
C GLN A 56 -20.54 20.72 13.33
N PRO A 57 -19.78 21.58 12.63
CA PRO A 57 -18.42 21.27 12.19
C PRO A 57 -17.48 21.36 13.40
N GLY A 58 -17.05 20.19 13.88
CA GLY A 58 -16.06 20.01 14.93
C GLY A 58 -16.63 19.98 16.35
N CYS A 59 -16.22 18.96 17.11
CA CYS A 59 -16.56 18.86 18.53
C CYS A 59 -15.53 19.67 19.31
N LYS A 60 -16.00 20.59 20.17
CA LYS A 60 -15.12 21.24 21.14
C LYS A 60 -14.69 20.22 22.18
N ALA A 61 -13.40 20.08 22.40
CA ALA A 61 -12.83 19.17 23.38
C ALA A 61 -11.67 19.83 24.11
N VAL A 62 -11.44 19.44 25.36
CA VAL A 62 -10.21 19.78 26.10
C VAL A 62 -9.25 18.59 26.11
N GLU A 63 -9.79 17.38 26.01
CA GLU A 63 -9.07 16.13 26.05
C GLU A 63 -9.37 15.29 24.80
N VAL A 64 -8.30 14.76 24.19
CA VAL A 64 -8.37 13.86 23.03
C VAL A 64 -7.68 12.56 23.40
N ALA A 65 -8.44 11.47 23.53
CA ALA A 65 -7.88 10.14 23.75
C ALA A 65 -7.85 9.35 22.44
N VAL A 66 -6.66 8.86 22.06
CA VAL A 66 -6.43 8.01 20.89
C VAL A 66 -6.06 6.62 21.39
N ILE A 67 -6.89 5.63 21.10
CA ILE A 67 -6.70 4.24 21.49
C ILE A 67 -6.22 3.45 20.27
N PHE A 68 -5.07 2.80 20.38
CA PHE A 68 -4.50 1.96 19.33
C PHE A 68 -5.07 0.54 19.45
N LYS A 69 -5.70 0.04 18.38
CA LYS A 69 -6.40 -1.25 18.40
C LYS A 69 -5.56 -2.42 17.93
N ASP A 70 -4.88 -2.21 16.81
CA ASP A 70 -4.06 -3.20 16.13
C ASP A 70 -2.94 -2.51 15.35
N ASN A 71 -1.96 -3.29 14.92
CA ASN A 71 -0.87 -2.87 14.04
C ASN A 71 -0.96 -3.61 12.71
N TRP A 72 0.01 -3.39 11.83
CA TRP A 72 0.02 -3.99 10.49
C TRP A 72 0.52 -5.45 10.45
N GLY A 73 1.00 -6.02 11.56
CA GLY A 73 1.34 -7.44 11.62
C GLY A 73 2.46 -7.83 12.59
N ASP A 74 3.12 -6.88 13.26
CA ASP A 74 4.14 -7.21 14.28
C ASP A 74 3.47 -7.84 15.52
N GLN A 75 4.04 -8.92 16.06
CA GLN A 75 3.41 -9.67 17.15
C GLN A 75 3.72 -9.10 18.54
N GLU A 76 4.75 -8.26 18.67
CA GLU A 76 5.27 -7.83 19.95
C GLU A 76 5.13 -6.32 20.18
N LEU A 77 5.25 -5.53 19.11
CA LEU A 77 5.45 -4.10 19.18
C LEU A 77 4.42 -3.32 18.37
N ILE A 78 4.02 -2.16 18.90
CA ILE A 78 3.26 -1.14 18.17
C ILE A 78 3.99 0.19 18.25
N GLY A 79 4.00 0.95 17.17
CA GLY A 79 4.71 2.21 17.11
C GLY A 79 4.06 3.24 16.21
N LEU A 80 4.45 4.49 16.42
CA LEU A 80 4.02 5.64 15.64
C LEU A 80 5.16 6.67 15.62
N THR A 81 5.31 7.40 14.52
CA THR A 81 6.31 8.46 14.43
C THR A 81 5.78 9.73 15.08
N GLU A 82 4.66 10.26 14.60
CA GLU A 82 4.08 11.51 15.10
C GLU A 82 2.56 11.54 14.90
N ILE A 83 1.86 12.29 15.76
CA ILE A 83 0.43 12.59 15.62
C ILE A 83 0.15 14.04 15.99
N GLN A 84 -0.53 14.74 15.08
CA GLN A 84 -0.94 16.13 15.25
C GLN A 84 -2.47 16.19 15.30
N VAL A 85 -3.01 16.96 16.24
CA VAL A 85 -4.45 17.21 16.37
C VAL A 85 -4.79 18.47 15.57
N LEU A 86 -5.77 18.39 14.68
CA LEU A 86 -6.14 19.51 13.80
C LEU A 86 -7.33 20.30 14.37
N ASN A 87 -7.25 21.62 14.27
CA ASN A 87 -8.32 22.52 14.69
C ASN A 87 -9.37 22.77 13.57
N ALA A 88 -10.32 23.66 13.81
CA ALA A 88 -11.36 24.04 12.84
C ALA A 88 -10.82 24.57 11.49
N ALA A 89 -9.60 25.11 11.47
CA ALA A 89 -8.95 25.62 10.27
C ALA A 89 -8.08 24.58 9.57
N GLY A 90 -8.06 23.33 10.03
CA GLY A 90 -7.16 22.29 9.53
C GLY A 90 -5.70 22.49 9.95
N VAL A 91 -5.44 23.38 10.91
CA VAL A 91 -4.09 23.70 11.38
C VAL A 91 -3.77 22.87 12.63
N PRO A 92 -2.55 22.30 12.75
CA PRO A 92 -2.11 21.61 13.95
C PRO A 92 -2.22 22.48 15.22
N ILE A 93 -2.83 21.92 16.26
CA ILE A 93 -2.85 22.51 17.61
C ILE A 93 -1.46 22.30 18.21
N PRO A 94 -0.76 23.35 18.70
CA PRO A 94 0.56 23.20 19.30
C PRO A 94 0.50 22.37 20.58
N LEU A 95 1.11 21.18 20.57
CA LEU A 95 1.19 20.27 21.71
C LEU A 95 2.63 20.19 22.23
N LYS A 96 2.80 20.30 23.54
CA LYS A 96 4.08 20.08 24.22
C LYS A 96 4.13 18.67 24.78
N ALA A 97 5.33 18.18 25.14
CA ALA A 97 5.49 16.90 25.82
C ALA A 97 4.60 16.74 27.06
N SER A 98 4.38 17.82 27.83
CA SER A 98 3.50 17.82 29.01
C SER A 98 2.02 17.64 28.70
N CYS A 99 1.60 17.84 27.44
CA CYS A 99 0.24 17.66 26.99
C CYS A 99 -0.09 16.18 26.70
N VAL A 100 0.92 15.32 26.54
CA VAL A 100 0.72 13.91 26.18
C VAL A 100 0.83 13.03 27.42
N ARG A 101 -0.17 12.20 27.66
CA ARG A 101 -0.22 11.29 28.81
C ARG A 101 -0.43 9.84 28.36
N PRO A 102 0.29 8.88 28.95
CA PRO A 102 0.05 7.47 28.69
C PRO A 102 -1.23 7.03 29.41
N PRO A 103 -1.74 5.81 29.13
CA PRO A 103 -2.85 5.23 29.85
C PRO A 103 -2.52 5.07 31.34
N PRO A 104 -3.52 5.01 32.23
CA PRO A 104 -3.29 4.80 33.65
C PRO A 104 -2.42 3.57 33.90
N ARG A 105 -1.47 3.67 34.85
CA ARG A 105 -0.56 2.58 35.25
C ARG A 105 0.49 2.19 34.19
N VAL A 106 0.57 2.91 33.08
CA VAL A 106 1.64 2.75 32.08
C VAL A 106 2.68 3.84 32.30
N LYS A 107 3.96 3.45 32.42
CA LYS A 107 5.09 4.38 32.38
C LYS A 107 5.75 4.28 31.02
N ASP A 108 5.82 5.38 30.29
CA ASP A 108 6.45 5.44 28.98
C ASP A 108 7.33 6.70 28.88
N PRO A 109 8.66 6.56 28.98
CA PRO A 109 9.59 7.68 28.91
C PRO A 109 9.85 8.18 27.49
N THR A 110 9.22 7.57 26.47
CA THR A 110 9.42 7.90 25.05
C THR A 110 8.18 8.54 24.42
N LEU A 111 7.09 8.67 25.16
CA LEU A 111 5.80 9.14 24.65
C LEU A 111 5.85 10.54 24.01
N GLN A 112 6.74 11.41 24.50
CA GLN A 112 6.99 12.73 23.94
C GLN A 112 7.46 12.71 22.48
N ARG A 113 7.95 11.57 21.97
CA ARG A 113 8.33 11.42 20.56
C ARG A 113 7.14 11.62 19.61
N LEU A 114 5.92 11.33 20.07
CA LEU A 114 4.69 11.55 19.31
C LEU A 114 4.37 13.02 19.00
N VAL A 115 5.08 13.96 19.61
CA VAL A 115 4.90 15.42 19.46
C VAL A 115 6.23 16.15 19.41
N ASN A 116 7.31 15.49 18.96
CA ASN A 116 8.65 16.08 18.93
C ASN A 116 8.95 16.91 17.67
N GLY A 117 8.06 16.90 16.66
CA GLY A 117 8.20 17.65 15.41
C GLY A 117 9.09 16.98 14.36
N HIS A 118 9.56 15.75 14.60
CA HIS A 118 10.37 14.98 13.66
C HIS A 118 9.50 13.97 12.91
N THR A 119 8.77 14.46 11.91
CA THR A 119 7.78 13.68 11.16
C THR A 119 8.38 12.81 10.05
N MET A 120 9.25 13.41 9.23
CA MET A 120 9.86 12.80 8.06
C MET A 120 11.19 12.13 8.40
N THR A 121 11.12 10.97 9.05
CA THR A 121 12.31 10.28 9.55
C THR A 121 12.25 8.76 9.43
N GLN A 122 13.42 8.13 9.42
CA GLN A 122 13.65 6.69 9.58
C GLN A 122 14.47 6.38 10.85
N ASP A 123 14.84 7.40 11.62
CA ASP A 123 15.61 7.21 12.85
C ASP A 123 14.67 6.84 14.01
N PRO A 124 14.78 5.61 14.56
CA PRO A 124 13.91 5.14 15.65
C PRO A 124 14.04 5.98 16.94
N LYS A 125 15.08 6.80 17.10
CA LYS A 125 15.20 7.74 18.24
C LYS A 125 14.11 8.81 18.23
N HIS A 126 13.54 9.08 17.06
CA HIS A 126 12.48 10.06 16.88
C HIS A 126 11.08 9.43 16.85
N MET A 127 10.96 8.10 16.96
CA MET A 127 9.70 7.37 16.90
C MET A 127 9.31 6.75 18.24
N TRP A 128 8.02 6.77 18.56
CA TRP A 128 7.46 6.09 19.71
C TRP A 128 7.17 4.61 19.38
N CYS A 129 7.45 3.71 20.33
CA CYS A 129 7.15 2.29 20.20
C CYS A 129 6.99 1.63 21.57
N GLN A 130 6.03 0.72 21.69
CA GLN A 130 5.67 0.04 22.94
C GLN A 130 5.29 -1.44 22.70
N SER A 131 5.45 -2.27 23.72
CA SER A 131 4.99 -3.67 23.70
C SER A 131 3.48 -3.79 23.78
N LEU A 132 2.91 -4.68 22.95
CA LEU A 132 1.48 -5.01 22.87
C LEU A 132 0.93 -5.76 24.09
N GLY A 133 1.78 -6.22 25.02
CA GLY A 133 1.40 -7.17 26.06
C GLY A 133 0.28 -6.69 27.01
N GLY A 134 -0.98 -7.06 26.70
CA GLY A 134 -2.15 -7.04 27.59
C GLY A 134 -2.54 -5.70 28.23
N ARG A 135 -1.94 -4.59 27.80
CA ARG A 135 -2.16 -3.25 28.35
C ARG A 135 -3.11 -2.47 27.46
N GLU A 136 -3.77 -1.48 28.04
CA GLU A 136 -4.43 -0.44 27.25
C GLU A 136 -3.35 0.27 26.42
N LEU A 137 -3.52 0.26 25.10
CA LEU A 137 -2.63 0.94 24.15
C LEU A 137 -3.34 2.20 23.70
N GLY A 138 -2.79 3.34 24.07
CA GLY A 138 -3.38 4.62 23.69
C GLY A 138 -2.66 5.77 24.33
N VAL A 139 -3.05 6.97 23.96
CA VAL A 139 -2.45 8.21 24.44
C VAL A 139 -3.56 9.23 24.63
N THR A 140 -3.39 10.11 25.61
CA THR A 140 -4.32 11.20 25.87
C THR A 140 -3.62 12.54 25.70
N PHE A 141 -4.16 13.39 24.84
CA PHE A 141 -3.70 14.75 24.62
C PHE A 141 -4.59 15.72 25.40
N ASN A 142 -3.97 16.50 26.28
CA ASN A 142 -4.61 17.63 26.95
C ASN A 142 -4.32 18.91 26.17
N LEU A 143 -5.35 19.49 25.57
CA LEU A 143 -5.27 20.68 24.73
C LEU A 143 -5.14 21.97 25.57
N GLY A 144 -5.32 21.89 26.89
CA GLY A 144 -5.22 23.00 27.85
C GLY A 144 -6.40 23.98 27.81
N ARG A 145 -7.14 24.03 26.70
CA ARG A 145 -8.35 24.82 26.51
C ARG A 145 -9.31 24.10 25.56
N PRO A 146 -10.61 24.43 25.58
CA PRO A 146 -11.56 23.88 24.62
C PRO A 146 -11.18 24.28 23.19
N GLU A 147 -10.87 23.29 22.35
CA GLU A 147 -10.53 23.46 20.93
C GLU A 147 -11.50 22.68 20.06
N THR A 148 -11.81 23.21 18.88
CA THR A 148 -12.69 22.51 17.92
C THR A 148 -11.84 21.52 17.11
N VAL A 149 -11.92 20.24 17.45
CA VAL A 149 -11.11 19.19 16.82
C VAL A 149 -11.82 18.67 15.58
N THR A 150 -11.13 18.68 14.44
CA THR A 150 -11.69 18.26 13.14
C THR A 150 -11.07 16.98 12.60
N GLY A 151 -9.85 16.66 13.01
CA GLY A 151 -9.10 15.54 12.47
C GLY A 151 -7.71 15.40 13.06
N PHE A 152 -6.93 14.54 12.43
CA PHE A 152 -5.55 14.24 12.79
C PHE A 152 -4.67 14.23 11.56
N ARG A 153 -3.40 14.58 11.75
CA ARG A 153 -2.35 14.24 10.81
C ARG A 153 -1.40 13.24 11.46
N ILE A 154 -1.18 12.10 10.82
CA ILE A 154 -0.48 10.96 11.41
C ILE A 154 0.68 10.53 10.53
N TRP A 155 1.85 10.38 11.12
CA TRP A 155 3.00 9.71 10.52
C TRP A 155 3.21 8.39 11.23
N ASN A 156 3.05 7.30 10.49
CA ASN A 156 3.15 5.96 11.05
C ASN A 156 4.63 5.56 11.26
N TYR A 157 4.87 4.45 11.98
CA TYR A 157 6.23 3.97 12.31
C TYR A 157 7.02 3.62 11.04
N ASN A 158 8.16 4.28 10.80
CA ASN A 158 8.80 4.32 9.47
C ASN A 158 10.30 3.94 9.45
N THR A 159 10.81 3.22 10.46
CA THR A 159 12.24 2.88 10.53
C THR A 159 12.76 2.20 9.26
N SER A 160 12.02 1.21 8.76
CA SER A 160 12.28 0.50 7.51
C SER A 160 10.98 -0.09 6.97
N LEU A 161 11.02 -0.66 5.77
CA LEU A 161 9.86 -1.36 5.21
C LEU A 161 9.41 -2.53 6.08
N ASP A 162 10.35 -3.31 6.63
CA ASP A 162 10.03 -4.44 7.51
C ASP A 162 9.52 -3.96 8.87
N ASP A 163 10.14 -2.92 9.42
CA ASP A 163 9.74 -2.38 10.72
C ASP A 163 8.40 -1.63 10.66
N SER A 164 7.95 -1.21 9.47
CA SER A 164 6.66 -0.52 9.29
C SER A 164 5.44 -1.39 9.65
N TYR A 165 5.61 -2.72 9.77
CA TYR A 165 4.59 -3.63 10.30
C TYR A 165 4.27 -3.41 11.78
N ARG A 166 5.16 -2.73 12.53
CA ARG A 166 4.89 -2.23 13.89
C ARG A 166 3.93 -1.04 13.90
N GLY A 167 3.73 -0.39 12.76
CA GLY A 167 2.88 0.79 12.65
C GLY A 167 1.45 0.53 13.08
N VAL A 168 0.82 1.53 13.70
CA VAL A 168 -0.61 1.49 14.08
C VAL A 168 -1.46 1.27 12.83
N LYS A 169 -2.40 0.31 12.88
CA LYS A 169 -3.33 0.03 11.77
C LYS A 169 -4.72 0.61 12.04
N ARG A 170 -5.26 0.49 13.26
CA ARG A 170 -6.56 1.10 13.61
C ARG A 170 -6.49 1.92 14.88
N ILE A 171 -7.15 3.08 14.85
CA ILE A 171 -7.33 3.96 16.01
C ILE A 171 -8.80 4.19 16.35
N GLN A 172 -9.12 4.16 17.63
CA GLN A 172 -10.37 4.73 18.16
C GLN A 172 -10.07 6.08 18.78
N VAL A 173 -11.01 7.01 18.65
CA VAL A 173 -10.84 8.38 19.12
C VAL A 173 -12.00 8.74 20.03
N LYS A 174 -11.67 9.29 21.20
CA LYS A 174 -12.62 9.89 22.13
C LYS A 174 -12.27 11.35 22.38
N LEU A 175 -13.28 12.21 22.38
CA LEU A 175 -13.19 13.62 22.74
C LEU A 175 -13.93 13.83 24.05
N ASP A 176 -13.25 14.31 25.09
CA ASP A 176 -13.78 14.44 26.46
C ASP A 176 -14.54 13.17 26.93
N GLY A 177 -14.01 11.99 26.58
CA GLY A 177 -14.60 10.68 26.91
C GLY A 177 -15.68 10.18 25.95
N GLN A 178 -16.21 11.02 25.06
CA GLN A 178 -17.19 10.64 24.04
C GLN A 178 -16.51 10.07 22.79
N GLU A 179 -16.89 8.86 22.38
CA GLU A 179 -16.37 8.23 21.15
C GLU A 179 -16.85 8.95 19.89
N VAL A 180 -15.91 9.32 19.02
CA VAL A 180 -16.16 10.02 17.74
C VAL A 180 -15.67 9.23 16.53
N SER A 181 -14.92 8.15 16.75
CA SER A 181 -14.55 7.20 15.71
C SER A 181 -15.73 6.30 15.31
N PRO A 182 -15.72 5.72 14.10
CA PRO A 182 -16.59 4.59 13.77
C PRO A 182 -16.39 3.41 14.73
N PRO A 183 -17.35 2.47 14.82
CA PRO A 183 -17.22 1.29 15.65
C PRO A 183 -15.94 0.47 15.40
N ARG A 184 -15.51 0.38 14.13
CA ARG A 184 -14.27 -0.31 13.72
C ARG A 184 -12.99 0.53 13.92
N GLY A 185 -13.11 1.78 14.34
CA GLY A 185 -12.01 2.75 14.36
C GLY A 185 -11.71 3.35 12.98
N PHE A 186 -10.77 4.29 12.95
CA PHE A 186 -10.16 4.81 11.73
C PHE A 186 -9.01 3.92 11.30
N LEU A 187 -8.90 3.67 10.00
CA LEU A 187 -7.77 2.98 9.41
C LEU A 187 -6.60 3.94 9.21
N VAL A 188 -5.42 3.55 9.67
CA VAL A 188 -4.17 4.30 9.57
C VAL A 188 -3.23 3.58 8.59
N ARG A 189 -2.83 4.29 7.54
CA ARG A 189 -1.94 3.82 6.46
C ARG A 189 -0.61 3.35 7.04
N LYS A 190 -0.13 2.21 6.56
CA LYS A 190 1.22 1.69 6.86
C LYS A 190 2.27 2.70 6.37
N ALA A 191 3.36 2.89 7.11
CA ALA A 191 4.43 3.76 6.64
C ALA A 191 5.17 3.10 5.45
N PRO A 192 5.70 3.88 4.50
CA PRO A 192 6.35 3.33 3.31
C PRO A 192 7.76 2.74 3.57
N GLY A 193 8.34 2.96 4.74
CA GLY A 193 9.70 2.52 5.08
C GLY A 193 10.81 3.36 4.43
N HIS A 194 10.47 4.58 3.99
CA HIS A 194 11.40 5.56 3.40
C HIS A 194 10.86 6.99 3.55
N CYS A 195 11.64 8.00 3.20
CA CYS A 195 11.24 9.42 3.28
C CYS A 195 11.21 10.15 1.91
N HIS A 196 10.90 9.43 0.83
CA HIS A 196 10.84 10.01 -0.53
C HIS A 196 9.76 11.09 -0.71
N PHE A 197 8.68 11.04 0.08
CA PHE A 197 7.57 11.98 0.05
C PHE A 197 6.97 12.12 1.45
N ASP A 198 6.25 13.20 1.71
CA ASP A 198 5.55 13.38 2.99
C ASP A 198 4.46 12.33 3.16
N PHE A 199 4.74 11.32 3.97
CA PHE A 199 3.84 10.18 4.18
C PHE A 199 2.80 10.43 5.27
N ALA A 200 2.59 11.69 5.67
CA ALA A 200 1.48 12.13 6.49
C ALA A 200 0.15 11.59 5.96
N GLN A 201 -0.67 11.03 6.84
CA GLN A 201 -2.06 10.71 6.52
C GLN A 201 -2.98 11.67 7.29
N GLU A 202 -3.91 12.31 6.58
CA GLU A 202 -4.95 13.11 7.20
C GLU A 202 -6.21 12.29 7.46
N ILE A 203 -6.69 12.29 8.71
CA ILE A 203 -7.90 11.57 9.13
C ILE A 203 -8.94 12.58 9.61
N SER A 204 -10.03 12.72 8.85
CA SER A 204 -11.16 13.58 9.20
C SER A 204 -12.14 12.90 10.16
N LEU A 205 -12.47 13.59 11.26
CA LEU A 205 -13.55 13.19 12.16
C LEU A 205 -14.92 13.38 11.52
N SER A 206 -15.09 14.36 10.62
CA SER A 206 -16.35 14.60 9.91
C SER A 206 -16.68 13.44 8.97
N PRO A 207 -17.85 12.79 9.10
CA PRO A 207 -18.28 11.72 8.20
C PRO A 207 -18.49 12.20 6.76
N ARG A 208 -18.81 13.48 6.54
CA ARG A 208 -19.07 14.06 5.22
C ARG A 208 -17.83 14.14 4.34
N ASN A 209 -16.66 14.23 4.96
CA ASN A 209 -15.38 14.32 4.25
C ASN A 209 -14.74 12.94 4.08
N ARG A 210 -15.49 11.85 4.27
CA ARG A 210 -15.03 10.49 4.01
C ARG A 210 -15.63 10.03 2.69
N PRO A 211 -14.90 10.09 1.58
CA PRO A 211 -15.39 9.61 0.30
C PRO A 211 -15.62 8.10 0.37
N GLY A 212 -16.89 7.68 0.30
CA GLY A 212 -17.35 6.31 0.00
C GLY A 212 -16.94 5.18 0.95
N TYR A 213 -15.97 5.38 1.85
CA TYR A 213 -15.42 4.31 2.68
C TYR A 213 -16.32 4.09 3.89
N SER A 214 -17.30 3.19 3.74
CA SER A 214 -18.19 2.70 4.80
C SER A 214 -17.44 1.92 5.90
N GLY A 215 -16.18 1.54 5.67
CA GLY A 215 -15.47 0.57 6.50
C GLY A 215 -16.10 -0.83 6.46
N GLU A 216 -17.16 -1.02 5.68
CA GLU A 216 -17.86 -2.28 5.41
C GLU A 216 -17.34 -2.93 4.12
N ASP A 217 -16.70 -2.17 3.24
CA ASP A 217 -16.21 -2.60 1.92
C ASP A 217 -14.83 -3.30 1.97
N GLU A 218 -14.59 -4.15 2.98
CA GLU A 218 -13.66 -5.29 2.83
C GLU A 218 -14.38 -6.45 2.08
N GLU A 219 -15.47 -6.16 1.36
CA GLU A 219 -16.01 -7.08 0.37
C GLU A 219 -14.96 -7.22 -0.73
N GLU A 220 -14.42 -8.44 -0.87
CA GLU A 220 -13.46 -8.83 -1.91
C GLU A 220 -14.01 -8.45 -3.29
N THR A 221 -13.73 -7.22 -3.75
CA THR A 221 -13.99 -6.82 -5.11
C THR A 221 -13.02 -7.59 -5.98
N THR A 222 -13.52 -8.69 -6.53
CA THR A 222 -12.77 -9.61 -7.39
C THR A 222 -12.13 -8.84 -8.55
N GLY A 223 -10.82 -8.62 -8.45
CA GLY A 223 -9.95 -8.18 -9.56
C GLY A 223 -9.40 -6.74 -9.49
N MET A 224 -10.09 -5.79 -8.83
CA MET A 224 -9.61 -4.40 -8.77
C MET A 224 -8.74 -4.15 -7.53
N PRO A 225 -7.51 -3.62 -7.67
CA PRO A 225 -6.68 -3.32 -6.54
C PRO A 225 -7.25 -2.13 -5.76
N SER A 226 -7.19 -2.24 -4.43
CA SER A 226 -7.59 -1.20 -3.50
C SER A 226 -6.51 -0.99 -2.47
N GLY A 227 -6.04 0.25 -2.33
CA GLY A 227 -4.97 0.57 -1.39
C GLY A 227 -4.76 2.06 -1.23
N PHE A 228 -3.79 2.42 -0.40
CA PHE A 228 -3.46 3.82 -0.14
C PHE A 228 -2.37 4.37 -1.06
N ILE A 229 -1.38 3.54 -1.42
CA ILE A 229 -0.21 3.96 -2.19
C ILE A 229 -0.16 3.14 -3.48
N TYR A 230 -0.21 3.83 -4.61
CA TYR A 230 0.06 3.28 -5.92
C TYR A 230 1.46 3.71 -6.35
N GLN A 231 2.39 2.74 -6.41
CA GLN A 231 3.79 2.97 -6.75
C GLN A 231 4.08 2.44 -8.15
N PHE A 232 4.61 3.30 -9.01
CA PHE A 232 5.15 2.92 -10.32
C PHE A 232 6.67 2.79 -10.20
N ASN A 233 7.20 1.61 -10.49
CA ASN A 233 8.64 1.42 -10.69
C ASN A 233 8.94 1.57 -12.18
N LEU A 234 9.76 2.56 -12.54
CA LEU A 234 10.18 2.81 -13.92
C LEU A 234 11.52 2.11 -14.14
N LEU A 235 11.47 0.98 -14.83
CA LEU A 235 12.57 0.01 -14.88
C LEU A 235 13.58 0.31 -15.99
N SER A 236 13.12 0.90 -17.11
CA SER A 236 13.97 1.28 -18.23
C SER A 236 13.37 2.41 -19.07
N THR A 237 14.21 3.01 -19.91
CA THR A 237 13.81 4.03 -20.89
C THR A 237 13.90 3.49 -22.32
N TRP A 238 13.38 4.24 -23.30
CA TRP A 238 13.51 3.94 -24.72
C TRP A 238 14.87 4.29 -25.35
N GLY A 239 15.88 4.62 -24.53
CA GLY A 239 17.27 4.77 -24.97
C GLY A 239 18.05 5.94 -24.39
N ASP A 240 17.44 6.81 -23.55
CA ASP A 240 18.19 7.85 -22.83
C ASP A 240 18.74 7.28 -21.50
N PRO A 241 20.06 7.25 -21.29
CA PRO A 241 20.66 6.69 -20.08
C PRO A 241 20.67 7.65 -18.88
N TYR A 242 20.30 8.92 -19.07
CA TYR A 242 20.42 9.96 -18.05
C TYR A 242 19.08 10.48 -17.56
N TYR A 243 18.02 10.37 -18.36
CA TYR A 243 16.73 10.95 -18.02
C TYR A 243 15.57 10.03 -18.36
N VAL A 244 14.59 10.04 -17.47
CA VAL A 244 13.29 9.39 -17.66
C VAL A 244 12.18 10.41 -17.44
N GLY A 245 11.12 10.33 -18.24
CA GLY A 245 9.97 11.22 -18.10
C GLY A 245 8.66 10.55 -18.47
N LEU A 246 7.59 11.24 -18.11
CA LEU A 246 6.21 10.93 -18.49
C LEU A 246 5.48 12.24 -18.77
N ASN A 247 4.44 12.17 -19.59
CA ASN A 247 3.54 13.30 -19.79
C ASN A 247 2.53 13.41 -18.64
N GLY A 248 1.87 12.30 -18.29
CA GLY A 248 0.87 12.32 -17.23
C GLY A 248 0.28 10.95 -16.91
N ILE A 249 -0.47 10.91 -15.81
CA ILE A 249 -1.17 9.73 -15.28
C ILE A 249 -2.59 10.11 -14.86
N GLU A 250 -3.52 9.20 -15.09
CA GLU A 250 -4.90 9.35 -14.62
C GLU A 250 -5.42 8.06 -14.00
N PHE A 251 -6.22 8.21 -12.95
CA PHE A 251 -6.82 7.13 -12.19
C PHE A 251 -8.33 7.15 -12.35
N TYR A 252 -8.95 5.98 -12.42
CA TYR A 252 -10.39 5.83 -12.60
C TYR A 252 -10.98 4.93 -11.51
N ASP A 253 -12.11 5.34 -10.94
CA ASP A 253 -12.79 4.62 -9.87
C ASP A 253 -13.55 3.38 -10.37
N ARG A 254 -14.22 2.66 -9.46
CA ARG A 254 -15.02 1.46 -9.80
C ARG A 254 -16.11 1.71 -10.85
N ALA A 255 -16.60 2.95 -10.98
CA ALA A 255 -17.62 3.33 -11.95
C ALA A 255 -17.03 3.83 -13.27
N GLY A 256 -15.71 3.78 -13.44
CA GLY A 256 -15.02 4.31 -14.62
C GLY A 256 -14.99 5.84 -14.65
N THR A 257 -15.22 6.51 -13.52
CA THR A 257 -15.12 7.98 -13.41
C THR A 257 -13.71 8.37 -12.99
N ARG A 258 -13.16 9.42 -13.61
CA ARG A 258 -11.82 9.93 -13.28
C ARG A 258 -11.77 10.36 -11.81
N ILE A 259 -10.82 9.81 -11.07
CA ILE A 259 -10.49 10.23 -9.71
C ILE A 259 -9.73 11.55 -9.81
N PRO A 260 -10.19 12.63 -9.14
CA PRO A 260 -9.47 13.88 -9.12
C PRO A 260 -8.17 13.72 -8.32
N LEU A 261 -7.05 14.10 -8.94
CA LEU A 261 -5.73 14.13 -8.33
C LEU A 261 -5.20 15.56 -8.41
N ASP A 262 -4.43 15.96 -7.40
CA ASP A 262 -3.71 17.23 -7.35
C ASP A 262 -2.24 16.99 -6.96
N ALA A 263 -1.48 18.08 -6.81
CA ALA A 263 -0.05 18.03 -6.50
C ALA A 263 0.27 17.34 -5.16
N ASP A 264 -0.65 17.33 -4.20
CA ASP A 264 -0.42 16.71 -2.88
C ASP A 264 -0.54 15.17 -2.96
N HIS A 265 -1.21 14.65 -4.00
CA HIS A 265 -1.37 13.22 -4.22
C HIS A 265 -0.16 12.56 -4.90
N VAL A 266 0.73 13.33 -5.54
CA VAL A 266 1.79 12.77 -6.40
C VAL A 266 3.19 13.11 -5.91
N ALA A 267 4.07 12.12 -5.95
CA ALA A 267 5.48 12.30 -5.67
C ALA A 267 6.35 11.43 -6.59
N ALA A 268 7.64 11.72 -6.64
CA ALA A 268 8.59 10.89 -7.37
C ALA A 268 9.92 10.79 -6.63
N TYR A 269 10.69 9.75 -6.95
CA TYR A 269 12.04 9.55 -6.43
C TYR A 269 12.96 8.94 -7.49
N PRO A 270 14.02 9.64 -7.94
CA PRO A 270 14.27 11.07 -7.75
C PRO A 270 13.06 11.93 -8.13
N SER A 271 12.86 13.02 -7.40
CA SER A 271 11.71 13.93 -7.55
C SER A 271 11.65 14.57 -8.93
N SER A 272 12.75 15.18 -9.36
CA SER A 272 12.90 15.75 -10.70
C SER A 272 14.36 16.02 -11.00
N VAL A 273 14.66 16.56 -12.18
CA VAL A 273 16.01 17.06 -12.52
C VAL A 273 16.55 18.12 -11.56
N ASN A 274 15.70 18.76 -10.75
CA ASN A 274 16.11 19.70 -9.71
C ASN A 274 17.01 19.09 -8.62
N GLU A 275 17.07 17.75 -8.51
CA GLU A 275 18.02 17.09 -7.61
C GLU A 275 19.48 17.17 -8.08
N LEU A 276 19.72 17.57 -9.33
CA LEU A 276 21.06 17.79 -9.86
C LEU A 276 21.56 19.20 -9.51
N GLU A 277 22.81 19.32 -9.04
CA GLU A 277 23.42 20.59 -8.60
C GLU A 277 23.32 21.73 -9.62
N ASN A 278 23.31 21.41 -10.92
CA ASN A 278 23.35 22.38 -12.02
C ASN A 278 21.97 22.64 -12.67
N ALA A 279 20.88 22.08 -12.16
CA ALA A 279 19.57 22.10 -12.82
C ALA A 279 18.45 22.63 -11.92
N ALA A 280 18.73 23.65 -11.11
CA ALA A 280 17.76 24.27 -10.21
C ALA A 280 16.63 25.01 -10.96
N ASN A 281 15.44 25.03 -10.33
CA ASN A 281 14.23 25.72 -10.80
C ASN A 281 13.68 25.23 -12.15
N ASP A 282 13.93 23.98 -12.51
CA ASP A 282 13.25 23.32 -13.62
C ASP A 282 11.78 23.05 -13.26
N VAL A 283 10.88 23.34 -14.19
CA VAL A 283 9.43 23.25 -13.99
C VAL A 283 8.85 21.84 -14.18
N ARG A 284 9.69 20.86 -14.55
CA ARG A 284 9.29 19.47 -14.85
C ARG A 284 9.20 18.62 -13.59
N THR A 285 8.38 19.07 -12.66
CA THR A 285 8.19 18.51 -11.33
C THR A 285 7.04 17.49 -11.28
N PRO A 286 6.94 16.66 -10.22
CA PRO A 286 5.95 15.58 -10.15
C PRO A 286 4.49 16.02 -10.32
N ASP A 287 4.13 17.26 -9.95
CA ASP A 287 2.78 17.81 -10.14
C ASP A 287 2.33 17.79 -11.61
N LYS A 288 3.27 17.84 -12.57
CA LYS A 288 2.97 17.74 -14.01
C LYS A 288 2.40 16.39 -14.41
N LEU A 289 2.57 15.36 -13.59
CA LEU A 289 1.96 14.07 -13.85
C LEU A 289 0.42 14.12 -13.75
N VAL A 290 -0.15 15.09 -13.03
CA VAL A 290 -1.58 15.15 -12.72
C VAL A 290 -2.21 16.51 -13.04
N ASP A 291 -1.51 17.38 -13.78
CA ASP A 291 -1.98 18.74 -14.13
C ASP A 291 -3.13 18.74 -15.18
N GLY A 292 -3.41 17.58 -15.77
CA GLY A 292 -4.49 17.38 -16.76
C GLY A 292 -4.12 17.75 -18.20
N VAL A 293 -2.87 18.15 -18.47
CA VAL A 293 -2.39 18.53 -19.80
C VAL A 293 -1.56 17.39 -20.40
N ASN A 294 -2.17 16.22 -20.56
CA ASN A 294 -1.47 14.99 -20.93
C ASN A 294 -1.10 14.91 -22.42
N ASP A 295 -1.95 15.44 -23.30
CA ASP A 295 -1.73 15.48 -24.75
C ASP A 295 -0.90 16.71 -25.13
N THR A 296 0.40 16.63 -24.89
CA THR A 296 1.32 17.76 -25.09
C THR A 296 2.72 17.33 -25.48
N THR A 297 3.43 18.24 -26.15
CA THR A 297 4.89 18.14 -26.36
C THR A 297 5.63 19.30 -25.67
N ASP A 298 4.91 20.17 -24.97
CA ASP A 298 5.48 21.26 -24.20
C ASP A 298 6.11 20.74 -22.91
N GLY A 299 7.43 20.94 -22.81
CA GLY A 299 8.27 20.64 -21.65
C GLY A 299 7.64 21.01 -20.31
N ARG A 300 6.88 22.10 -20.27
CA ARG A 300 6.38 22.71 -19.03
C ARG A 300 5.23 21.95 -18.37
N ASN A 301 4.59 21.04 -19.10
CA ASN A 301 3.47 20.22 -18.64
C ASN A 301 3.84 18.73 -18.69
N MET A 302 5.10 18.39 -18.41
CA MET A 302 5.58 17.01 -18.37
C MET A 302 6.58 16.86 -17.22
N TRP A 303 6.66 15.66 -16.67
CA TRP A 303 7.61 15.36 -15.61
C TRP A 303 8.91 14.78 -16.19
N LEU A 304 10.05 15.15 -15.58
CA LEU A 304 11.36 14.60 -15.92
C LEU A 304 12.23 14.43 -14.68
N ALA A 305 12.82 13.24 -14.53
CA ALA A 305 13.75 12.91 -13.47
C ALA A 305 15.08 12.37 -14.02
N PRO A 306 16.18 12.51 -13.27
CA PRO A 306 17.45 11.87 -13.61
C PRO A 306 17.38 10.36 -13.38
N VAL A 307 18.08 9.60 -14.21
CA VAL A 307 18.36 8.19 -13.98
C VAL A 307 19.71 8.11 -13.27
N LEU A 308 19.69 7.67 -12.01
CA LEU A 308 20.88 7.57 -11.18
C LEU A 308 21.35 6.11 -11.08
N PRO A 309 22.68 5.85 -11.05
CA PRO A 309 23.20 4.49 -10.90
C PRO A 309 22.62 3.78 -9.68
N HIS A 310 22.24 2.51 -9.84
CA HIS A 310 21.70 1.63 -8.80
C HIS A 310 20.38 2.09 -8.16
N LEU A 311 19.74 3.11 -8.71
CA LEU A 311 18.46 3.61 -8.24
C LEU A 311 17.38 3.36 -9.28
N ILE A 312 16.25 2.81 -8.83
CA ILE A 312 15.05 2.68 -9.66
C ILE A 312 14.24 3.98 -9.49
N ASN A 313 13.91 4.63 -10.59
CA ASN A 313 13.00 5.77 -10.60
C ASN A 313 11.60 5.32 -10.20
N LYS A 314 10.99 6.03 -9.25
CA LYS A 314 9.66 5.73 -8.74
C LYS A 314 8.75 6.92 -8.86
N VAL A 315 7.48 6.65 -9.13
CA VAL A 315 6.38 7.61 -9.01
C VAL A 315 5.38 7.05 -8.01
N TYR A 316 4.84 7.89 -7.15
CA TYR A 316 3.88 7.55 -6.12
C TYR A 316 2.61 8.35 -6.32
N VAL A 317 1.46 7.68 -6.23
CA VAL A 317 0.15 8.31 -6.03
C VAL A 317 -0.36 7.87 -4.68
N VAL A 318 -0.60 8.82 -3.77
CA VAL A 318 -0.82 8.59 -2.34
C VAL A 318 -2.18 9.15 -1.94
N PHE A 319 -2.98 8.35 -1.25
CA PHE A 319 -4.31 8.70 -0.78
C PHE A 319 -4.42 8.58 0.74
N ASP A 320 -5.24 9.43 1.36
CA ASP A 320 -5.51 9.40 2.81
C ASP A 320 -6.50 8.30 3.25
N TYR A 321 -7.16 7.67 2.28
CA TYR A 321 -8.06 6.54 2.46
C TYR A 321 -7.79 5.50 1.36
N PRO A 322 -8.13 4.22 1.57
CA PRO A 322 -8.00 3.22 0.52
C PRO A 322 -8.87 3.58 -0.68
N VAL A 323 -8.26 3.71 -1.85
CA VAL A 323 -8.94 3.97 -3.12
C VAL A 323 -8.93 2.68 -3.92
N THR A 324 -10.07 2.27 -4.47
CA THR A 324 -10.14 1.17 -5.45
C THR A 324 -10.07 1.74 -6.86
N VAL A 325 -9.19 1.18 -7.68
CA VAL A 325 -8.92 1.67 -9.04
C VAL A 325 -9.32 0.63 -10.07
N SER A 326 -10.19 1.03 -11.01
CA SER A 326 -10.61 0.18 -12.14
C SER A 326 -9.61 0.20 -13.28
N MET A 327 -8.95 1.34 -13.48
CA MET A 327 -8.07 1.59 -14.60
C MET A 327 -7.10 2.74 -14.31
N ILE A 328 -5.88 2.63 -14.86
CA ILE A 328 -4.88 3.70 -14.89
C ILE A 328 -4.55 4.02 -16.35
N LYS A 329 -4.59 5.30 -16.73
CA LYS A 329 -4.08 5.78 -18.02
C LYS A 329 -2.73 6.45 -17.84
N ILE A 330 -1.80 6.20 -18.76
CA ILE A 330 -0.42 6.69 -18.68
C ILE A 330 -0.02 7.26 -20.05
N TRP A 331 0.36 8.54 -20.08
CA TRP A 331 0.92 9.18 -21.28
C TRP A 331 2.43 9.21 -21.17
N ASN A 332 3.11 8.63 -22.16
CA ASN A 332 4.57 8.55 -22.18
C ASN A 332 5.20 9.87 -22.68
N TYR A 333 6.50 10.08 -22.40
CA TYR A 333 7.18 11.35 -22.64
C TYR A 333 7.31 11.70 -24.13
N ALA A 334 6.57 12.72 -24.58
CA ALA A 334 6.44 13.04 -26.00
C ALA A 334 7.54 13.97 -26.53
N LYS A 335 8.08 14.87 -25.70
CA LYS A 335 9.07 15.89 -26.15
C LYS A 335 10.38 15.30 -26.66
N THR A 336 10.84 14.22 -26.06
CA THR A 336 12.04 13.51 -26.51
C THR A 336 11.82 12.02 -26.27
N PRO A 337 11.20 11.29 -27.22
CA PRO A 337 10.68 9.95 -26.96
C PRO A 337 11.70 8.91 -26.48
N SER A 338 13.01 9.13 -26.65
CA SER A 338 14.04 8.27 -26.04
C SER A 338 14.08 8.33 -24.51
N ARG A 339 13.60 9.43 -23.91
CA ARG A 339 13.46 9.62 -22.45
C ARG A 339 12.17 9.01 -21.90
N GLY A 340 11.28 8.56 -22.76
CA GLY A 340 10.06 7.90 -22.34
C GLY A 340 10.37 6.59 -21.62
N VAL A 341 9.54 6.27 -20.64
CA VAL A 341 9.55 4.99 -19.93
C VAL A 341 9.29 3.86 -20.93
N LYS A 342 10.03 2.75 -20.80
CA LYS A 342 9.83 1.53 -21.56
C LYS A 342 9.22 0.45 -20.67
N GLU A 343 9.99 -0.17 -19.78
CA GLU A 343 9.47 -1.19 -18.86
C GLU A 343 9.07 -0.55 -17.53
N PHE A 344 7.93 -0.97 -16.98
CA PHE A 344 7.46 -0.49 -15.69
C PHE A 344 6.65 -1.55 -14.94
N SER A 345 6.51 -1.36 -13.63
CA SER A 345 5.56 -2.12 -12.82
C SER A 345 4.75 -1.20 -11.91
N VAL A 346 3.57 -1.67 -11.49
CA VAL A 346 2.67 -0.99 -10.58
C VAL A 346 2.48 -1.85 -9.34
N LEU A 347 2.68 -1.26 -8.18
CA LEU A 347 2.45 -1.85 -6.87
C LEU A 347 1.34 -1.08 -6.15
N VAL A 348 0.54 -1.77 -5.36
CA VAL A 348 -0.48 -1.20 -4.48
C VAL A 348 -0.21 -1.67 -3.06
N ASP A 349 0.07 -0.74 -2.16
CA ASP A 349 0.49 -1.03 -0.77
C ASP A 349 1.55 -2.15 -0.70
N ASP A 350 2.65 -1.99 -1.45
CA ASP A 350 3.77 -2.93 -1.60
C ASP A 350 3.49 -4.23 -2.38
N LEU A 351 2.25 -4.48 -2.80
CA LEU A 351 1.89 -5.66 -3.59
C LEU A 351 1.98 -5.38 -5.09
N LEU A 352 2.77 -6.17 -5.82
CA LEU A 352 2.84 -6.08 -7.28
C LEU A 352 1.51 -6.48 -7.93
N VAL A 353 0.89 -5.55 -8.66
CA VAL A 353 -0.40 -5.78 -9.36
C VAL A 353 -0.27 -5.78 -10.88
N TYR A 354 0.78 -5.17 -11.43
CA TYR A 354 0.97 -5.09 -12.88
C TYR A 354 2.45 -4.94 -13.27
N THR A 355 2.84 -5.55 -14.39
CA THR A 355 4.10 -5.31 -15.09
C THR A 355 3.80 -5.16 -16.58
N GLY A 356 4.42 -4.18 -17.24
CA GLY A 356 4.17 -3.94 -18.66
C GLY A 356 5.23 -3.08 -19.34
N VAL A 357 4.97 -2.79 -20.61
CA VAL A 357 5.81 -1.96 -21.47
C VAL A 357 4.99 -0.82 -22.03
N LEU A 358 5.44 0.43 -21.84
CA LEU A 358 4.86 1.60 -22.47
C LEU A 358 5.46 1.79 -23.86
N GLU A 359 4.60 1.99 -24.87
CA GLU A 359 5.08 2.27 -26.23
C GLU A 359 5.85 3.59 -26.31
N LYS A 360 6.85 3.61 -27.19
CA LYS A 360 7.59 4.84 -27.51
C LYS A 360 6.66 5.79 -28.26
N VAL A 361 6.54 7.04 -27.81
CA VAL A 361 5.75 8.04 -28.52
C VAL A 361 6.28 8.22 -29.95
N ARG A 362 5.40 8.06 -30.94
CA ARG A 362 5.68 8.28 -32.36
C ARG A 362 4.88 9.47 -32.86
N LEU A 363 5.47 10.66 -32.80
CA LEU A 363 4.88 11.84 -33.41
C LEU A 363 5.05 11.73 -34.93
N THR A 364 3.99 11.31 -35.64
CA THR A 364 3.98 11.36 -37.10
C THR A 364 3.63 12.77 -37.54
N LEU A 365 4.49 13.40 -38.35
CA LEU A 365 4.22 14.70 -38.98
C LEU A 365 2.89 14.61 -39.74
N GLY A 366 1.87 15.34 -39.27
CA GLY A 366 0.55 15.40 -39.90
C GLY A 366 -0.54 14.49 -39.30
N SER A 367 -0.25 13.68 -38.28
CA SER A 367 -1.32 13.00 -37.53
C SER A 367 -2.12 14.02 -36.72
N ARG A 368 -3.44 14.02 -36.91
CA ARG A 368 -4.42 14.71 -36.05
C ARG A 368 -4.60 14.03 -34.69
N ASN A 369 -3.92 12.91 -34.46
CA ASN A 369 -4.04 12.11 -33.26
C ASN A 369 -2.99 12.61 -32.27
N GLY A 370 -3.45 13.04 -31.09
CA GLY A 370 -2.61 13.47 -29.98
C GLY A 370 -1.65 12.41 -29.47
N VAL A 371 -0.89 12.73 -28.42
CA VAL A 371 -0.06 11.77 -27.69
C VAL A 371 -0.96 10.66 -27.16
N PRO A 372 -0.75 9.38 -27.57
CA PRO A 372 -1.57 8.28 -27.12
C PRO A 372 -1.28 7.95 -25.65
N HIS A 373 -2.28 7.42 -24.96
CA HIS A 373 -2.10 6.84 -23.64
C HIS A 373 -2.06 5.32 -23.69
N HIS A 374 -1.39 4.75 -22.70
CA HIS A 374 -1.45 3.34 -22.37
C HIS A 374 -2.44 3.12 -21.24
N THR A 375 -3.24 2.06 -21.34
CA THR A 375 -4.25 1.71 -20.35
C THR A 375 -3.84 0.45 -19.57
N VAL A 376 -3.73 0.57 -18.24
CA VAL A 376 -3.70 -0.57 -17.32
C VAL A 376 -5.11 -0.79 -16.79
N LEU A 377 -5.77 -1.85 -17.24
CA LEU A 377 -7.15 -2.18 -16.88
C LEU A 377 -7.18 -3.29 -15.81
N PHE A 378 -7.85 -3.03 -14.69
CA PHE A 378 -8.10 -3.98 -13.62
C PHE A 378 -9.57 -4.43 -13.53
N SER A 379 -10.49 -3.64 -14.09
CA SER A 379 -11.93 -3.93 -14.05
C SER A 379 -12.30 -5.15 -14.89
N PRO A 380 -13.21 -6.01 -14.39
CA PRO A 380 -13.82 -7.08 -15.19
C PRO A 380 -14.96 -6.58 -16.11
N ASP A 381 -15.26 -5.27 -16.14
CA ASP A 381 -16.30 -4.70 -16.97
C ASP A 381 -15.94 -4.76 -18.47
N ASP A 382 -16.67 -5.61 -19.21
CA ASP A 382 -16.52 -5.77 -20.66
C ASP A 382 -16.70 -4.46 -21.43
N MET A 383 -17.51 -3.51 -20.93
CA MET A 383 -17.71 -2.22 -21.59
C MET A 383 -16.43 -1.36 -21.54
N LEU A 384 -15.75 -1.33 -20.39
CA LEU A 384 -14.47 -0.63 -20.26
C LEU A 384 -13.39 -1.31 -21.11
N LEU A 385 -13.41 -2.65 -21.20
CA LEU A 385 -12.49 -3.40 -22.04
C LEU A 385 -12.67 -3.08 -23.53
N VAL A 386 -13.91 -3.00 -24.02
CA VAL A 386 -14.20 -2.62 -25.41
C VAL A 386 -13.82 -1.18 -25.68
N GLN A 387 -14.08 -0.25 -24.75
CA GLN A 387 -13.74 1.17 -24.89
C GLN A 387 -12.24 1.40 -25.00
N GLU A 388 -11.43 0.65 -24.25
CA GLU A 388 -9.98 0.87 -24.15
C GLU A 388 -9.15 -0.12 -24.96
N ALA A 389 -9.80 -1.01 -25.74
CA ALA A 389 -9.16 -2.10 -26.46
C ALA A 389 -7.93 -1.68 -27.30
N THR A 390 -7.96 -0.49 -27.90
CA THR A 390 -6.85 0.03 -28.71
C THR A 390 -5.67 0.57 -27.90
N ASN A 391 -5.86 0.80 -26.60
CA ASN A 391 -4.86 1.38 -25.68
C ASN A 391 -4.28 0.34 -24.71
N LEU A 392 -4.71 -0.92 -24.78
CA LEU A 392 -4.23 -2.03 -23.94
C LEU A 392 -2.92 -2.67 -24.44
N VAL A 393 -2.27 -2.10 -25.47
CA VAL A 393 -1.23 -2.79 -26.26
C VAL A 393 -0.04 -3.26 -25.40
N GLY A 394 0.09 -4.59 -25.30
CA GLY A 394 1.38 -5.28 -25.17
C GLY A 394 1.75 -5.87 -23.81
N LYS A 395 1.14 -7.02 -23.43
CA LYS A 395 1.91 -8.09 -22.75
C LYS A 395 2.99 -8.59 -23.72
N GLY A 396 4.07 -7.84 -23.85
CA GLY A 396 5.27 -8.28 -24.55
C GLY A 396 5.88 -9.45 -23.80
N VAL A 397 5.85 -10.63 -24.42
CA VAL A 397 6.61 -11.85 -24.14
C VAL A 397 7.66 -11.73 -23.03
N VAL A 398 7.26 -12.01 -21.79
CA VAL A 398 8.09 -12.76 -20.83
C VAL A 398 7.14 -13.77 -20.21
N GLY A 399 7.31 -15.04 -20.60
CA GLY A 399 6.59 -16.13 -19.97
C GLY A 399 6.98 -16.21 -18.51
N GLU A 400 6.05 -15.84 -17.64
CA GLU A 400 5.52 -16.70 -16.58
C GLU A 400 4.32 -15.97 -15.97
N GLU A 401 3.15 -16.56 -16.20
CA GLU A 401 1.89 -16.16 -15.60
C GLU A 401 1.95 -16.54 -14.11
N VAL A 402 2.45 -15.65 -13.24
CA VAL A 402 2.32 -15.86 -11.79
C VAL A 402 0.90 -15.49 -11.39
N LYS A 403 0.00 -16.45 -11.63
CA LYS A 403 -1.36 -16.44 -11.09
C LYS A 403 -1.30 -17.08 -9.71
N MET A 404 -1.29 -16.25 -8.67
CA MET A 404 -1.53 -16.73 -7.31
C MET A 404 -3.00 -17.11 -7.20
N THR A 405 -3.32 -18.40 -7.30
CA THR A 405 -4.62 -18.93 -6.89
C THR A 405 -4.36 -19.99 -5.83
N ASN A 406 -4.72 -19.67 -4.58
CA ASN A 406 -5.06 -20.70 -3.63
C ASN A 406 -6.46 -21.23 -3.99
N ASP A 407 -6.62 -22.53 -3.83
CA ASP A 407 -7.89 -23.25 -3.67
C ASP A 407 -8.64 -23.75 -4.93
N HIS A 408 -8.24 -24.97 -5.32
CA HIS A 408 -9.10 -26.10 -5.66
C HIS A 408 -10.35 -25.87 -6.54
N ARG A 409 -10.16 -25.51 -7.82
CA ARG A 409 -11.15 -25.87 -8.85
C ARG A 409 -10.52 -26.08 -10.22
N LEU A 410 -10.46 -27.34 -10.66
CA LEU A 410 -10.09 -27.71 -12.03
C LEU A 410 -11.22 -27.30 -12.99
N VAL A 411 -10.99 -26.25 -13.78
CA VAL A 411 -11.81 -25.95 -14.96
C VAL A 411 -11.00 -26.34 -16.20
N ARG A 412 -11.42 -27.40 -16.88
CA ARG A 412 -10.89 -27.80 -18.19
C ARG A 412 -11.70 -27.11 -19.28
N SER A 413 -11.01 -26.57 -20.29
CA SER A 413 -11.60 -26.19 -21.57
C SER A 413 -10.76 -26.80 -22.72
N PRO A 414 -11.38 -27.19 -23.84
CA PRO A 414 -10.75 -28.00 -24.87
C PRO A 414 -10.06 -27.12 -25.93
N GLY A 415 -8.76 -27.33 -26.15
CA GLY A 415 -8.00 -26.66 -27.21
C GLY A 415 -6.58 -27.22 -27.29
N GLN A 416 -6.15 -27.53 -28.51
CA GLN A 416 -4.94 -28.27 -28.91
C GLN A 416 -3.69 -28.09 -28.03
N ARG A 417 -3.11 -29.22 -27.60
CA ARG A 417 -1.79 -29.26 -26.96
C ARG A 417 -0.71 -28.97 -28.02
N PRO A 418 0.20 -28.01 -27.82
CA PRO A 418 1.45 -27.98 -28.57
C PRO A 418 2.31 -29.18 -28.14
N VAL A 419 2.92 -29.84 -29.13
CA VAL A 419 3.87 -30.93 -28.90
C VAL A 419 5.14 -30.32 -28.29
N VAL A 420 5.45 -30.72 -27.06
CA VAL A 420 6.66 -30.30 -26.34
C VAL A 420 7.84 -31.13 -26.81
N ASP A 421 8.86 -30.48 -27.36
CA ASP A 421 10.14 -31.11 -27.69
C ASP A 421 10.88 -31.51 -26.41
N GLN A 422 11.04 -32.82 -26.21
CA GLN A 422 11.64 -33.38 -25.00
C GLN A 422 13.17 -33.22 -24.94
N THR A 423 13.81 -32.72 -26.00
CA THR A 423 15.28 -32.58 -26.07
C THR A 423 15.81 -31.32 -25.40
N LEU A 424 14.95 -30.37 -25.04
CA LEU A 424 15.34 -29.08 -24.44
C LEU A 424 15.20 -28.99 -22.92
N ARG A 425 15.02 -30.12 -22.22
CA ARG A 425 15.04 -30.12 -20.74
C ARG A 425 16.48 -30.15 -20.22
N PRO A 426 16.88 -29.24 -19.32
CA PRO A 426 18.18 -29.35 -18.65
C PRO A 426 18.21 -30.59 -17.75
N HIS A 427 19.24 -31.43 -17.92
CA HIS A 427 19.46 -32.62 -17.12
C HIS A 427 20.12 -32.25 -15.77
N THR A 428 19.34 -32.26 -14.69
CA THR A 428 19.89 -32.31 -13.33
C THR A 428 19.18 -33.38 -12.51
N SER A 429 19.74 -34.58 -12.50
CA SER A 429 19.52 -35.56 -11.45
C SER A 429 20.80 -36.39 -11.26
N GLN A 430 21.38 -36.34 -10.06
CA GLN A 430 22.47 -37.24 -9.68
C GLN A 430 21.99 -38.71 -9.71
N PRO A 431 22.80 -39.67 -10.18
CA PRO A 431 22.41 -41.07 -10.18
C PRO A 431 22.41 -41.65 -8.76
N ALA A 432 21.34 -42.35 -8.41
CA ALA A 432 21.23 -43.12 -7.17
C ALA A 432 22.30 -44.23 -7.12
N ARG A 433 23.03 -44.31 -5.99
CA ARG A 433 23.95 -45.40 -5.67
C ARG A 433 23.16 -46.70 -5.47
N THR A 434 23.25 -47.61 -6.43
CA THR A 434 22.78 -49.00 -6.28
C THR A 434 23.88 -49.82 -5.60
N THR A 435 23.63 -50.25 -4.35
CA THR A 435 24.46 -51.22 -3.63
C THR A 435 24.30 -52.62 -4.25
N PHE A 436 25.36 -53.14 -4.86
CA PHE A 436 25.43 -54.54 -5.29
C PHE A 436 26.02 -55.42 -4.17
N PHE A 437 25.20 -56.34 -3.65
CA PHE A 437 25.67 -57.48 -2.85
C PHE A 437 26.41 -58.47 -3.75
N ARG A 438 27.69 -58.71 -3.48
CA ARG A 438 28.52 -59.71 -4.17
C ARG A 438 28.47 -61.04 -3.39
N ARG A 439 27.78 -62.04 -3.94
CA ARG A 439 27.90 -63.44 -3.48
C ARG A 439 29.25 -64.00 -3.97
N ARG A 440 30.05 -64.56 -3.05
CA ARG A 440 31.22 -65.41 -3.35
C ARG A 440 30.78 -66.87 -3.48
N LYS A 441 31.25 -67.54 -4.54
CA LYS A 441 31.58 -68.97 -4.72
C LYS A 441 32.50 -68.98 -5.95
N THR A 442 33.70 -69.54 -6.01
CA THR A 442 34.46 -70.54 -5.25
C THR A 442 35.93 -70.28 -5.55
#